data_AF-A0A382KNJ2-F1
#
_entry.id   AF-A0A382KNJ2-F1
#
_cell.length_a   1.000
_cell.length_b   1.000
_cell.length_c   1.000
_cell.angle_alpha   90.00
_cell.angle_beta   90.00
_cell.angle_gamma   90.00
#
_symmetry.space_group_name_H-M   'P 1'
#
loop_
_entity.id
_entity.type
_entity.pdbx_description
1 polymer ?
#
loop_
_entity_poly.entity_id
_entity_poly.type
_entity_poly.pdbx_seq_one_letter_code
_entity_poly.pdbx_strand_id
1 'polypeptide(L)'
;QLVEYVPRFQELGLYMAKNSNVIFDDEINKFIESCSSITEDEKNQIKSVSSQITEELKIFTDYIENSLPNREESTFSIGKSTYNKMLKYQFLLPYDDETLWEFGWQEFNRTLDKMDALAKEIDSTKTTKELLIDIKNEYPDPYDMIEAHQHWVDNSGKHIKSKGLIPIPWKERVNVVAREEYLRKTSYYGNFSRSKGKDEEGYFTSEWKINPFEDYWDEKTKNEYLVEHDWGVIIVTAPHETYGGHHIQGLYQMHNPNKLRKNNGISLFSEGWGLYNEQLMLETGFYPNKKIKLRQLQLRLWRNARVIYDVGMHSGKLSYEEAISLMTDKVGFLRWAAQLEIDSSSSRPGYFIGYFIGMTEILKMREEFKKLMGENYDISDFHEKLLKVGNMPPSLMKESLFN
;
A
#
# COMPACT_ATOMS: atom_id res chain seq x y z
N GLN A 1 -11.64 -15.41 27.15
CA GLN A 1 -10.77 -14.28 27.55
C GLN A 1 -9.39 -14.54 26.99
N LEU A 2 -8.66 -13.50 26.57
CA LEU A 2 -7.27 -13.64 26.13
C LEU A 2 -6.39 -14.13 27.30
N VAL A 3 -5.48 -15.06 27.02
CA VAL A 3 -4.53 -15.62 27.99
C VAL A 3 -3.23 -14.80 28.02
N GLU A 4 -2.87 -14.23 26.87
CA GLU A 4 -1.67 -13.43 26.64
C GLU A 4 -2.03 -12.05 26.07
N TYR A 5 -1.09 -11.10 26.12
CA TYR A 5 -1.18 -9.81 25.42
C TYR A 5 0.14 -9.43 24.74
N VAL A 6 0.05 -8.63 23.67
CA VAL A 6 1.22 -8.06 22.99
C VAL A 6 1.30 -6.57 23.32
N PRO A 7 2.34 -6.08 24.01
CA PRO A 7 2.41 -4.68 24.48
C PRO A 7 2.19 -3.66 23.37
N ARG A 8 2.81 -3.86 22.20
CA ARG A 8 2.65 -2.93 21.08
C ARG A 8 1.22 -2.89 20.53
N PHE A 9 0.53 -4.03 20.47
CA PHE A 9 -0.88 -4.06 20.04
C PHE A 9 -1.81 -3.45 21.10
N GLN A 10 -1.47 -3.59 22.38
CA GLN A 10 -2.17 -2.93 23.47
C GLN A 10 -2.04 -1.41 23.37
N GLU A 11 -0.83 -0.89 23.14
CA GLU A 11 -0.58 0.55 22.94
C GLU A 11 -1.38 1.10 21.74
N LEU A 12 -1.27 0.45 20.57
CA LEU A 12 -1.97 0.87 19.35
C LEU A 12 -3.51 0.76 19.50
N GLY A 13 -3.99 -0.34 20.08
CA GLY A 13 -5.40 -0.56 20.33
C GLY A 13 -5.98 0.45 21.31
N LEU A 14 -5.23 0.79 22.36
CA LEU A 14 -5.63 1.81 23.34
C LEU A 14 -5.72 3.18 22.70
N TYR A 15 -4.72 3.56 21.89
CA TYR A 15 -4.74 4.81 21.14
C TYR A 15 -5.97 4.88 20.22
N MET A 16 -6.24 3.84 19.43
CA MET A 16 -7.41 3.80 18.53
C MET A 16 -8.74 3.88 19.29
N ALA A 17 -8.87 3.12 20.39
CA ALA A 17 -10.08 3.12 21.21
C ALA A 17 -10.35 4.50 21.83
N LYS A 18 -9.32 5.13 22.42
CA LYS A 18 -9.44 6.46 23.04
C LYS A 18 -9.85 7.53 22.02
N ASN A 19 -9.25 7.52 20.82
CA ASN A 19 -9.58 8.47 19.78
C ASN A 19 -10.97 8.25 19.14
N SER A 20 -11.54 7.04 19.27
CA SER A 20 -12.89 6.77 18.73
C SER A 20 -14.01 7.47 19.51
N ASN A 21 -13.77 7.90 20.76
CA ASN A 21 -14.79 8.60 21.56
C ASN A 21 -15.27 9.91 20.89
N VAL A 22 -14.41 10.62 20.17
CA VAL A 22 -14.77 11.89 19.51
C VAL A 22 -15.93 11.73 18.53
N ILE A 23 -16.02 10.56 17.88
CA ILE A 23 -17.09 10.24 16.94
C ILE A 23 -18.44 10.25 17.66
N PHE A 24 -18.52 9.60 18.81
CA PHE A 24 -19.78 9.37 19.54
C PHE A 24 -20.16 10.53 20.45
N ASP A 25 -19.16 11.23 21.00
CA ASP A 25 -19.37 12.34 21.93
C ASP A 25 -19.64 13.67 21.21
N ASP A 26 -19.08 13.87 19.99
CA ASP A 26 -19.15 15.14 19.27
C ASP A 26 -19.67 15.00 17.83
N GLU A 27 -19.00 14.21 16.98
CA GLU A 27 -19.29 14.20 15.53
C GLU A 27 -20.71 13.72 15.19
N ILE A 28 -21.18 12.65 15.84
CA ILE A 28 -22.54 12.15 15.66
C ILE A 28 -23.57 13.19 16.09
N ASN A 29 -23.34 13.89 17.21
CA ASN A 29 -24.26 14.91 17.71
C ASN A 29 -24.38 16.09 16.71
N LYS A 30 -23.24 16.58 16.21
CA LYS A 30 -23.22 17.59 15.14
C LYS A 30 -23.93 17.13 13.88
N PHE A 31 -23.68 15.89 13.47
CA PHE A 31 -24.30 15.30 12.28
C PHE A 31 -25.84 15.25 12.41
N ILE A 32 -26.39 14.68 13.49
CA ILE A 32 -27.84 14.58 13.66
C ILE A 32 -28.53 15.94 13.84
N GLU A 33 -27.84 16.92 14.44
CA GLU A 33 -28.36 18.28 14.55
C GLU A 33 -28.48 18.95 13.18
N SER A 34 -27.55 18.66 12.26
CA SER A 34 -27.61 19.14 10.87
C SER A 34 -28.69 18.45 10.03
N CYS A 35 -29.20 17.28 10.45
CA CYS A 35 -30.23 16.55 9.71
C CYS A 35 -31.61 17.18 9.92
N SER A 36 -32.19 17.73 8.85
CA SER A 36 -33.56 18.24 8.81
C SER A 36 -34.60 17.18 8.41
N SER A 37 -34.15 16.02 7.93
CA SER A 37 -34.99 14.93 7.40
C SER A 37 -35.42 13.89 8.44
N ILE A 38 -34.96 14.00 9.69
CA ILE A 38 -35.30 13.08 10.79
C ILE A 38 -36.02 13.83 11.91
N THR A 39 -36.93 13.12 12.57
CA THR A 39 -37.72 13.61 13.70
C THR A 39 -36.89 13.77 14.97
N GLU A 40 -37.39 14.55 15.93
CA GLU A 40 -36.73 14.71 17.22
C GLU A 40 -36.66 13.38 18.01
N ASP A 41 -37.66 12.52 17.84
CA ASP A 41 -37.66 11.18 18.44
C ASP A 41 -36.53 10.30 17.86
N GLU A 42 -36.32 10.33 16.53
CA GLU A 42 -35.20 9.63 15.89
C GLU A 42 -33.84 10.20 16.35
N LYS A 43 -33.72 11.53 16.48
CA LYS A 43 -32.51 12.16 17.05
C LYS A 43 -32.24 11.67 18.47
N ASN A 44 -33.27 11.61 19.31
CA ASN A 44 -33.15 11.13 20.68
C ASN A 44 -32.78 9.63 20.74
N GLN A 45 -33.31 8.81 19.84
CA GLN A 45 -32.92 7.40 19.72
C GLN A 45 -31.44 7.27 19.35
N ILE A 46 -30.95 8.02 18.37
CA ILE A 46 -29.53 7.99 17.97
C ILE A 46 -28.64 8.46 19.13
N LYS A 47 -29.01 9.55 19.84
CA LYS A 47 -28.28 10.03 21.03
C LYS A 47 -28.21 8.99 22.14
N SER A 48 -29.32 8.29 22.38
CA SER A 48 -29.37 7.20 23.36
C SER A 48 -28.43 6.05 22.97
N VAL A 49 -28.41 5.65 21.70
CA VAL A 49 -27.50 4.60 21.21
C VAL A 49 -26.05 5.06 21.28
N SER A 50 -25.75 6.31 20.89
CA SER A 50 -24.40 6.88 20.99
C SER A 50 -23.88 6.84 22.43
N SER A 51 -24.74 7.18 23.40
CA SER A 51 -24.40 7.14 24.83
C SER A 51 -24.08 5.72 25.31
N GLN A 52 -24.86 4.72 24.88
CA GLN A 52 -24.59 3.31 25.18
C GLN A 52 -23.26 2.85 24.56
N ILE A 53 -22.98 3.23 23.32
CA ILE A 53 -21.71 2.91 22.65
C ILE A 53 -20.53 3.53 23.42
N THR A 54 -20.63 4.80 23.82
CA THR A 54 -19.58 5.45 24.62
C THR A 54 -19.36 4.74 25.95
N GLU A 55 -20.40 4.23 26.62
CA GLU A 55 -20.27 3.46 27.86
C GLU A 55 -19.53 2.12 27.62
N GLU A 56 -19.91 1.37 26.59
CA GLU A 56 -19.22 0.13 26.23
C GLU A 56 -17.78 0.37 25.78
N LEU A 57 -17.51 1.46 25.05
CA LEU A 57 -16.16 1.84 24.63
C LEU A 57 -15.28 2.21 25.83
N LYS A 58 -15.85 2.81 26.88
CA LYS A 58 -15.13 3.06 28.14
C LYS A 58 -14.76 1.76 28.85
N ILE A 59 -15.69 0.80 28.92
CA ILE A 59 -15.41 -0.54 29.48
C ILE A 59 -14.29 -1.23 28.69
N PHE A 60 -14.34 -1.17 27.36
CA PHE A 60 -13.30 -1.74 26.51
C PHE A 60 -11.95 -1.04 26.67
N THR A 61 -11.94 0.29 26.76
CA THR A 61 -10.74 1.10 26.98
C THR A 61 -10.11 0.78 28.33
N ASP A 62 -10.91 0.70 29.40
CA ASP A 62 -10.46 0.29 30.73
C ASP A 62 -9.90 -1.14 30.72
N TYR A 63 -10.54 -2.05 29.97
CA TYR A 63 -9.99 -3.40 29.80
C TYR A 63 -8.61 -3.37 29.15
N ILE A 64 -8.42 -2.67 28.03
CA ILE A 64 -7.11 -2.58 27.34
C ILE A 64 -6.06 -1.91 28.22
N GLU A 65 -6.44 -0.87 28.96
CA GLU A 65 -5.51 -0.07 29.76
C GLU A 65 -5.13 -0.76 31.07
N ASN A 66 -6.10 -1.32 31.79
CA ASN A 66 -5.92 -1.75 33.19
C ASN A 66 -6.01 -3.27 33.38
N SER A 67 -6.76 -3.99 32.53
CA SER A 67 -6.99 -5.43 32.71
C SER A 67 -6.10 -6.30 31.82
N LEU A 68 -5.87 -5.89 30.58
CA LEU A 68 -5.10 -6.63 29.58
C LEU A 68 -3.61 -6.76 29.95
N PRO A 69 -2.93 -5.73 30.50
CA PRO A 69 -1.52 -5.84 30.90
C PRO A 69 -1.26 -6.81 32.07
N ASN A 70 -2.30 -7.27 32.77
CA ASN A 70 -2.20 -8.30 33.81
C ASN A 70 -2.12 -9.73 33.23
N ARG A 71 -2.18 -9.89 31.90
CA ARG A 71 -2.02 -11.17 31.20
C ARG A 71 -0.55 -11.46 30.96
N GLU A 72 -0.24 -12.69 30.58
CA GLU A 72 1.13 -13.06 30.22
C GLU A 72 1.58 -12.26 28.99
N GLU A 73 2.77 -11.67 29.05
CA GLU A 73 3.33 -10.91 27.94
C GLU A 73 3.78 -11.85 26.82
N SER A 74 3.40 -11.52 25.59
CA SER A 74 3.70 -12.26 24.38
C SER A 74 4.20 -11.33 23.27
N THR A 75 4.56 -11.90 22.13
CA THR A 75 5.12 -11.18 21.00
C THR A 75 4.16 -11.17 19.80
N PHE A 76 4.26 -10.15 18.94
CA PHE A 76 3.54 -10.12 17.66
C PHE A 76 4.03 -11.22 16.69
N SER A 77 5.20 -11.81 16.96
CA SER A 77 5.78 -12.86 16.12
C SER A 77 4.94 -14.13 16.19
N ILE A 78 4.49 -14.62 15.03
CA ILE A 78 3.72 -15.88 14.96
C ILE A 78 4.62 -17.13 15.01
N GLY A 79 5.94 -16.95 15.00
CA GLY A 79 6.95 -18.01 15.07
C GLY A 79 7.18 -18.75 13.74
N LYS A 80 8.41 -19.25 13.58
CA LYS A 80 8.90 -19.95 12.38
C LYS A 80 7.96 -21.04 11.86
N SER A 81 7.46 -21.91 12.75
CA SER A 81 6.59 -23.03 12.33
C SER A 81 5.28 -22.53 11.71
N THR A 82 4.63 -21.55 12.33
CA THR A 82 3.37 -20.97 11.86
C THR A 82 3.58 -20.19 10.57
N TYR A 83 4.65 -19.38 10.50
CA TYR A 83 4.99 -18.61 9.31
C TYR A 83 5.24 -19.53 8.09
N ASN A 84 5.99 -20.62 8.27
CA ASN A 84 6.24 -21.59 7.19
C ASN A 84 4.96 -22.32 6.73
N LYS A 85 4.04 -22.62 7.65
CA LYS A 85 2.72 -23.16 7.28
C LYS A 85 1.91 -22.15 6.47
N MET A 86 1.94 -20.87 6.84
CA MET A 86 1.27 -19.80 6.09
C MET A 86 1.83 -19.68 4.66
N LEU A 87 3.16 -19.59 4.51
CA LEU A 87 3.81 -19.55 3.19
C LEU A 87 3.39 -20.73 2.31
N LYS A 88 3.43 -21.95 2.88
CA LYS A 88 3.17 -23.19 2.14
C LYS A 88 1.68 -23.40 1.80
N TYR A 89 0.79 -23.19 2.76
CA TYR A 89 -0.61 -23.62 2.64
C TYR A 89 -1.59 -22.50 2.32
N GLN A 90 -1.29 -21.27 2.72
CA GLN A 90 -2.15 -20.11 2.41
C GLN A 90 -1.68 -19.40 1.14
N PHE A 91 -0.37 -19.20 1.00
CA PHE A 91 0.20 -18.46 -0.13
C PHE A 91 0.73 -19.36 -1.26
N LEU A 92 0.82 -20.67 -1.02
CA LEU A 92 1.32 -21.66 -1.98
C LEU A 92 2.68 -21.26 -2.58
N LEU A 93 3.52 -20.65 -1.75
CA LEU A 93 4.84 -20.16 -2.14
C LEU A 93 5.89 -21.27 -1.96
N PRO A 94 6.92 -21.32 -2.83
CA PRO A 94 7.99 -22.31 -2.76
C PRO A 94 9.08 -21.92 -1.74
N TYR A 95 8.74 -21.11 -0.75
CA TYR A 95 9.67 -20.58 0.24
C TYR A 95 9.32 -21.10 1.64
N ASP A 96 10.36 -21.21 2.46
CA ASP A 96 10.28 -21.19 3.91
C ASP A 96 10.91 -19.89 4.45
N ASP A 97 10.98 -19.75 5.77
CA ASP A 97 11.51 -18.56 6.43
C ASP A 97 12.99 -18.28 6.10
N GLU A 98 13.82 -19.32 5.93
CA GLU A 98 15.24 -19.15 5.60
C GLU A 98 15.42 -18.72 4.14
N THR A 99 14.80 -19.44 3.22
CA THR A 99 14.92 -19.17 1.78
C THR A 99 14.26 -17.84 1.39
N LEU A 100 13.16 -17.44 2.05
CA LEU A 100 12.54 -16.13 1.84
C LEU A 100 13.41 -15.00 2.40
N TRP A 101 14.03 -15.21 3.56
CA TRP A 101 14.96 -14.25 4.16
C TRP A 101 16.18 -14.01 3.27
N GLU A 102 16.80 -15.08 2.79
CA GLU A 102 17.93 -15.03 1.85
C GLU A 102 17.55 -14.31 0.55
N PHE A 103 16.39 -14.68 -0.03
CA PHE A 103 15.87 -14.04 -1.23
C PHE A 103 15.64 -12.53 -1.01
N GLY A 104 15.05 -12.15 0.12
CA GLY A 104 14.81 -10.75 0.48
C GLY A 104 16.10 -9.94 0.49
N TRP A 105 17.14 -10.42 1.16
CA TRP A 105 18.44 -9.75 1.23
C TRP A 105 19.18 -9.71 -0.11
N GLN A 106 19.13 -10.79 -0.90
CA GLN A 106 19.75 -10.82 -2.23
C GLN A 106 19.17 -9.74 -3.13
N GLU A 107 17.84 -9.63 -3.19
CA GLU A 107 17.19 -8.65 -4.06
C GLU A 107 17.26 -7.22 -3.50
N PHE A 108 17.32 -7.06 -2.17
CA PHE A 108 17.61 -5.78 -1.52
C PHE A 108 18.99 -5.26 -1.93
N ASN A 109 20.03 -6.08 -1.80
CA ASN A 109 21.40 -5.72 -2.17
C ASN A 109 21.53 -5.46 -3.68
N ARG A 110 20.88 -6.29 -4.51
CA ARG A 110 20.83 -6.05 -5.97
C ARG A 110 20.17 -4.72 -6.33
N THR A 111 19.17 -4.29 -5.56
CA THR A 111 18.53 -2.99 -5.77
C THR A 111 19.45 -1.86 -5.32
N LEU A 112 20.17 -1.99 -4.21
CA LEU A 112 21.21 -1.04 -3.80
C LEU A 112 22.29 -0.88 -4.87
N ASP A 113 22.82 -1.97 -5.42
CA ASP A 113 23.84 -1.91 -6.46
C ASP A 113 23.36 -1.13 -7.70
N LYS A 114 22.10 -1.33 -8.10
CA LYS A 114 21.48 -0.56 -9.20
C LYS A 114 21.31 0.91 -8.86
N MET A 115 20.91 1.22 -7.63
CA MET A 115 20.77 2.60 -7.16
C MET A 115 22.12 3.30 -7.16
N ASP A 116 23.18 2.66 -6.65
CA ASP A 116 24.52 3.23 -6.60
C ASP A 116 25.12 3.43 -7.99
N ALA A 117 24.89 2.49 -8.91
CA ALA A 117 25.29 2.65 -10.30
C ALA A 117 24.58 3.84 -10.95
N LEU A 118 23.25 3.94 -10.80
CA LEU A 118 22.45 5.02 -11.38
C LEU A 118 22.76 6.38 -10.74
N ALA A 119 23.01 6.43 -9.43
CA ALA A 119 23.38 7.65 -8.73
C ALA A 119 24.68 8.24 -9.29
N LYS A 120 25.70 7.40 -9.52
CA LYS A 120 26.96 7.81 -10.16
C LYS A 120 26.77 8.36 -11.58
N GLU A 121 25.79 7.85 -12.31
CA GLU A 121 25.45 8.40 -13.65
C GLU A 121 24.71 9.74 -13.60
N ILE A 122 24.04 10.06 -12.49
CA ILE A 122 23.33 11.32 -12.30
C ILE A 122 24.30 12.39 -11.80
N ASP A 123 25.05 12.08 -10.74
CA ASP A 123 26.05 12.95 -10.14
C ASP A 123 27.11 12.10 -9.43
N SER A 124 28.29 11.97 -10.04
CA SER A 124 29.40 11.19 -9.48
C SER A 124 30.05 11.82 -8.24
N THR A 125 29.69 13.06 -7.89
CA THR A 125 30.25 13.77 -6.73
C THR A 125 29.46 13.55 -5.44
N LYS A 126 28.24 13.03 -5.56
CA LYS A 126 27.35 12.75 -4.43
C LYS A 126 27.21 11.27 -4.17
N THR A 127 27.02 10.91 -2.91
CA THR A 127 26.54 9.58 -2.54
C THR A 127 25.08 9.40 -2.95
N THR A 128 24.64 8.15 -3.11
CA THR A 128 23.22 7.82 -3.37
C THR A 128 22.29 8.45 -2.33
N LYS A 129 22.71 8.47 -1.06
CA LYS A 129 21.91 9.05 0.04
C LYS A 129 21.75 10.57 -0.10
N GLU A 130 22.83 11.29 -0.38
CA GLU A 130 22.79 12.75 -0.59
C GLU A 130 21.90 13.09 -1.79
N LEU A 131 22.07 12.37 -2.90
CA LEU A 131 21.26 12.59 -4.10
C LEU A 131 19.77 12.31 -3.86
N LEU A 132 19.43 11.28 -3.08
CA LEU A 132 18.04 11.00 -2.70
C LEU A 132 17.47 12.09 -1.79
N ILE A 133 18.28 12.67 -0.90
CA ILE A 133 17.85 13.84 -0.10
C ILE A 133 17.52 15.01 -1.01
N ASP A 134 18.36 15.31 -2.00
CA ASP A 134 18.07 16.38 -2.97
C ASP A 134 16.76 16.11 -3.73
N ILE A 135 16.60 14.88 -4.24
CA ILE A 135 15.40 14.48 -5.00
C ILE A 135 14.13 14.61 -4.15
N LYS A 136 14.18 14.20 -2.88
CA LYS A 136 13.03 14.34 -1.97
C LYS A 136 12.67 15.81 -1.68
N ASN A 137 13.58 16.75 -1.92
CA ASN A 137 13.32 18.18 -1.82
C ASN A 137 12.85 18.80 -3.15
N GLU A 138 12.57 17.98 -4.17
CA GLU A 138 11.95 18.39 -5.43
C GLU A 138 10.47 17.96 -5.41
N TYR A 139 9.57 18.89 -5.08
CA TYR A 139 8.12 18.69 -5.00
C TYR A 139 7.36 19.82 -5.72
N PRO A 140 6.08 19.62 -6.09
CA PRO A 140 5.22 20.71 -6.57
C PRO A 140 4.95 21.76 -5.47
N ASP A 141 4.35 22.88 -5.83
CA ASP A 141 3.79 23.80 -4.85
C ASP A 141 2.82 23.03 -3.91
N PRO A 142 2.91 23.19 -2.57
CA PRO A 142 2.04 22.51 -1.62
C PRO A 142 0.55 22.68 -1.89
N TYR A 143 0.14 23.81 -2.47
CA TYR A 143 -1.26 24.09 -2.76
C TYR A 143 -1.73 23.50 -4.10
N ASP A 144 -0.81 23.05 -4.95
CA ASP A 144 -1.09 22.40 -6.24
C ASP A 144 -0.98 20.87 -6.16
N MET A 145 -0.91 20.29 -4.96
CA MET A 145 -0.65 18.86 -4.76
C MET A 145 -1.69 17.97 -5.46
N ILE A 146 -2.98 18.30 -5.38
CA ILE A 146 -4.05 17.49 -5.97
C ILE A 146 -3.93 17.51 -7.50
N GLU A 147 -3.72 18.69 -8.08
CA GLU A 147 -3.56 18.94 -9.50
C GLU A 147 -2.30 18.24 -10.04
N ALA A 148 -1.19 18.30 -9.31
CA ALA A 148 0.06 17.63 -9.67
C ALA A 148 -0.12 16.10 -9.73
N HIS A 149 -0.84 15.51 -8.77
CA HIS A 149 -1.18 14.09 -8.81
C HIS A 149 -2.10 13.78 -9.99
N GLN A 150 -3.17 14.57 -10.21
CA GLN A 150 -4.10 14.34 -11.32
C GLN A 150 -3.38 14.40 -12.68
N HIS A 151 -2.44 15.33 -12.84
CA HIS A 151 -1.63 15.42 -14.05
C HIS A 151 -0.89 14.11 -14.37
N TRP A 152 -0.28 13.49 -13.35
CA TRP A 152 0.46 12.24 -13.53
C TRP A 152 -0.44 11.01 -13.62
N VAL A 153 -1.61 11.03 -12.98
CA VAL A 153 -2.69 10.05 -13.22
C VAL A 153 -3.09 10.08 -14.70
N ASP A 154 -3.41 11.25 -15.24
CA ASP A 154 -3.81 11.39 -16.65
C ASP A 154 -2.70 10.97 -17.62
N ASN A 155 -1.45 11.36 -17.33
CA ASN A 155 -0.30 10.97 -18.15
C ASN A 155 -0.06 9.46 -18.11
N SER A 156 -0.19 8.81 -16.94
CA SER A 156 -0.08 7.36 -16.83
C SER A 156 -1.14 6.66 -17.70
N GLY A 157 -2.39 7.14 -17.66
CA GLY A 157 -3.47 6.65 -18.52
C GLY A 157 -3.19 6.82 -20.01
N LYS A 158 -2.72 8.01 -20.42
CA LYS A 158 -2.32 8.28 -21.82
C LYS A 158 -1.18 7.38 -22.27
N HIS A 159 -0.20 7.12 -21.41
CA HIS A 159 0.95 6.26 -21.75
C HIS A 159 0.52 4.80 -21.93
N ILE A 160 -0.28 4.26 -21.01
CA ILE A 160 -0.84 2.90 -21.12
C ILE A 160 -1.66 2.75 -22.41
N LYS A 161 -2.56 3.70 -22.70
CA LYS A 161 -3.45 3.66 -23.86
C LYS A 161 -2.68 3.82 -25.18
N SER A 162 -1.77 4.80 -25.27
CA SER A 162 -1.04 5.09 -26.52
C SER A 162 -0.06 3.99 -26.94
N LYS A 163 0.51 3.26 -25.96
CA LYS A 163 1.39 2.12 -26.22
C LYS A 163 0.67 0.78 -26.27
N GLY A 164 -0.66 0.77 -26.12
CA GLY A 164 -1.46 -0.45 -26.11
C GLY A 164 -1.00 -1.45 -25.05
N LEU A 165 -0.61 -0.98 -23.86
CA LEU A 165 0.03 -1.86 -22.86
C LEU A 165 -0.98 -2.75 -22.15
N ILE A 166 -2.17 -2.24 -21.81
CA ILE A 166 -3.19 -2.98 -21.06
C ILE A 166 -4.55 -2.65 -21.67
N PRO A 167 -5.39 -3.65 -22.02
CA PRO A 167 -6.74 -3.39 -22.49
C PRO A 167 -7.64 -2.81 -21.40
N ILE A 168 -8.37 -1.75 -21.73
CA ILE A 168 -9.32 -1.07 -20.83
C ILE A 168 -10.67 -0.98 -21.55
N PRO A 169 -11.53 -2.02 -21.48
CA PRO A 169 -12.79 -2.08 -22.22
C PRO A 169 -13.93 -1.27 -21.58
N TRP A 170 -13.71 -0.68 -20.40
CA TRP A 170 -14.74 0.04 -19.66
C TRP A 170 -14.70 1.54 -19.91
N LYS A 171 -15.87 2.17 -19.80
CA LYS A 171 -15.97 3.62 -19.60
C LYS A 171 -15.58 3.92 -18.15
N GLU A 172 -14.38 4.43 -17.94
CA GLU A 172 -13.74 4.59 -16.63
C GLU A 172 -13.05 5.95 -16.47
N ARG A 173 -12.84 6.37 -15.22
CA ARG A 173 -12.01 7.52 -14.87
C ARG A 173 -11.41 7.35 -13.48
N VAL A 174 -10.34 8.10 -13.23
CA VAL A 174 -9.76 8.26 -11.89
C VAL A 174 -9.66 9.74 -11.57
N ASN A 175 -10.22 10.13 -10.43
CA ASN A 175 -10.15 11.49 -9.93
C ASN A 175 -9.21 11.54 -8.72
N VAL A 176 -8.35 12.54 -8.67
CA VAL A 176 -7.62 12.89 -7.45
C VAL A 176 -8.44 13.90 -6.68
N VAL A 177 -8.67 13.63 -5.40
CA VAL A 177 -9.51 14.46 -4.54
C VAL A 177 -8.83 14.69 -3.19
N ALA A 178 -9.22 15.76 -2.50
CA ALA A 178 -8.82 15.96 -1.12
C ALA A 178 -9.42 14.84 -0.26
N ARG A 179 -8.59 14.23 0.58
CA ARG A 179 -9.06 13.27 1.58
C ARG A 179 -9.91 13.98 2.63
N GLU A 180 -10.92 13.29 3.13
CA GLU A 180 -11.80 13.77 4.17
C GLU A 180 -11.02 14.11 5.44
N GLU A 181 -11.28 15.28 6.03
CA GLU A 181 -10.51 15.84 7.15
C GLU A 181 -10.37 14.87 8.33
N TYR A 182 -11.48 14.23 8.73
CA TYR A 182 -11.50 13.25 9.82
C TYR A 182 -10.64 12.01 9.56
N LEU A 183 -10.29 11.70 8.29
CA LEU A 183 -9.43 10.57 7.93
C LEU A 183 -7.96 10.93 7.77
N ARG A 184 -7.59 12.22 7.67
CA ARG A 184 -6.21 12.64 7.37
C ARG A 184 -5.19 12.19 8.43
N LYS A 185 -5.64 11.98 9.67
CA LYS A 185 -4.79 11.51 10.79
C LYS A 185 -4.40 10.02 10.73
N THR A 186 -5.04 9.22 9.86
CA THR A 186 -4.83 7.75 9.83
C THR A 186 -3.85 7.27 8.76
N SER A 187 -3.46 8.15 7.84
CA SER A 187 -2.38 7.90 6.87
C SER A 187 -1.81 9.25 6.50
N TYR A 188 -0.48 9.36 6.44
CA TYR A 188 0.21 10.63 6.21
C TYR A 188 0.16 11.10 4.75
N TYR A 189 0.03 10.16 3.80
CA TYR A 189 0.01 10.45 2.37
C TYR A 189 -1.43 10.57 1.84
N GLY A 190 -2.22 9.51 2.05
CA GLY A 190 -3.56 9.42 1.48
C GLY A 190 -4.07 7.98 1.40
N ASN A 191 -5.09 7.75 0.58
CA ASN A 191 -5.58 6.41 0.25
C ASN A 191 -6.17 6.34 -1.16
N PHE A 192 -6.18 5.15 -1.74
CA PHE A 192 -6.87 4.89 -3.00
C PHE A 192 -8.20 4.19 -2.78
N SER A 193 -9.22 4.59 -3.52
CA SER A 193 -10.57 4.03 -3.50
C SER A 193 -10.92 3.44 -4.86
N ARG A 194 -11.16 2.13 -4.88
CA ARG A 194 -11.57 1.40 -6.09
C ARG A 194 -13.03 1.68 -6.42
N SER A 195 -13.34 1.73 -7.71
CA SER A 195 -14.71 1.81 -8.18
C SER A 195 -15.54 0.63 -7.65
N LYS A 196 -16.72 0.94 -7.10
CA LYS A 196 -17.71 -0.05 -6.66
C LYS A 196 -18.88 -0.20 -7.64
N GLY A 197 -18.92 0.63 -8.68
CA GLY A 197 -20.01 0.71 -9.64
C GLY A 197 -19.86 1.93 -10.55
N LYS A 198 -20.88 2.16 -11.38
CA LYS A 198 -20.94 3.33 -12.25
C LYS A 198 -21.46 4.53 -11.48
N ASP A 199 -20.90 5.70 -11.76
CA ASP A 199 -21.45 6.98 -11.32
C ASP A 199 -22.63 7.43 -12.21
N GLU A 200 -23.16 8.61 -11.93
CA GLU A 200 -24.32 9.20 -12.63
C GLU A 200 -24.08 9.39 -14.14
N GLU A 201 -22.81 9.56 -14.56
CA GLU A 201 -22.41 9.70 -15.95
C GLU A 201 -22.09 8.35 -16.63
N GLY A 202 -22.24 7.24 -15.89
CA GLY A 202 -22.00 5.88 -16.34
C GLY A 202 -20.52 5.47 -16.34
N TYR A 203 -19.63 6.24 -15.71
CA TYR A 203 -18.21 5.89 -15.58
C TYR A 203 -17.98 5.01 -14.35
N PHE A 204 -17.11 4.00 -14.48
CA PHE A 204 -16.50 3.37 -13.32
C PHE A 204 -15.44 4.30 -12.75
N THR A 205 -15.79 5.03 -11.69
CA THR A 205 -14.93 6.06 -11.11
C THR A 205 -14.19 5.53 -9.89
N SER A 206 -12.88 5.70 -9.89
CA SER A 206 -12.01 5.55 -8.72
C SER A 206 -11.55 6.91 -8.22
N GLU A 207 -11.16 6.96 -6.94
CA GLU A 207 -10.64 8.17 -6.33
C GLU A 207 -9.27 7.91 -5.70
N TRP A 208 -8.29 8.74 -6.03
CA TRP A 208 -7.05 8.82 -5.27
C TRP A 208 -7.14 10.00 -4.31
N LYS A 209 -7.30 9.70 -3.02
CA LYS A 209 -7.54 10.68 -1.98
C LYS A 209 -6.20 11.09 -1.37
N ILE A 210 -5.79 12.33 -1.60
CA ILE A 210 -4.52 12.88 -1.09
C ILE A 210 -4.81 13.78 0.11
N ASN A 211 -4.00 13.69 1.15
CA ASN A 211 -4.07 14.66 2.24
C ASN A 211 -3.60 16.03 1.71
N PRO A 212 -4.41 17.09 1.78
CA PRO A 212 -3.96 18.42 1.39
C PRO A 212 -2.92 18.96 2.38
N PHE A 213 -2.10 19.91 1.94
CA PHE A 213 -1.22 20.68 2.82
C PHE A 213 -2.07 21.61 3.71
N GLU A 214 -1.70 21.74 4.99
CA GLU A 214 -2.46 22.56 5.94
C GLU A 214 -1.57 23.59 6.65
N ASP A 215 -1.98 24.86 6.57
CA ASP A 215 -1.18 26.01 7.05
C ASP A 215 -0.92 26.01 8.54
N TYR A 216 -1.82 25.38 9.31
CA TYR A 216 -1.76 25.36 10.77
C TYR A 216 -0.74 24.33 11.31
N TRP A 217 -0.17 23.48 10.45
CA TRP A 217 0.88 22.56 10.84
C TRP A 217 2.13 23.28 11.32
N ASP A 218 2.83 22.67 12.28
CA ASP A 218 4.16 23.12 12.66
C ASP A 218 5.17 22.94 11.51
N GLU A 219 6.29 23.66 11.58
CA GLU A 219 7.33 23.62 10.53
C GLU A 219 7.87 22.21 10.29
N LYS A 220 7.94 21.38 11.32
CA LYS A 220 8.42 20.01 11.17
C LYS A 220 7.45 19.22 10.30
N THR A 221 6.17 19.24 10.62
CA THR A 221 5.11 18.52 9.91
C THR A 221 4.99 19.00 8.46
N LYS A 222 5.11 20.31 8.22
CA LYS A 222 5.15 20.88 6.86
C LYS A 222 6.32 20.31 6.05
N ASN A 223 7.52 20.32 6.61
CA ASN A 223 8.70 19.79 5.92
C ASN A 223 8.59 18.27 5.67
N GLU A 224 8.12 17.50 6.66
CA GLU A 224 7.92 16.07 6.54
C GLU A 224 6.85 15.71 5.50
N TYR A 225 5.77 16.47 5.42
CA TYR A 225 4.74 16.31 4.38
C TYR A 225 5.33 16.49 2.97
N LEU A 226 6.09 17.58 2.76
CA LEU A 226 6.61 17.92 1.43
C LEU A 226 7.58 16.85 0.91
N VAL A 227 8.50 16.36 1.75
CA VAL A 227 9.48 15.35 1.34
C VAL A 227 8.89 13.97 1.12
N GLU A 228 7.69 13.71 1.63
CA GLU A 228 6.94 12.48 1.39
C GLU A 228 5.99 12.59 0.17
N HIS A 229 5.79 13.81 -0.36
CA HIS A 229 5.06 14.10 -1.60
C HIS A 229 5.98 14.67 -2.70
N ASP A 230 7.23 14.16 -2.75
CA ASP A 230 8.19 14.51 -3.79
C ASP A 230 7.74 14.05 -5.18
N TRP A 231 8.27 14.69 -6.24
CA TRP A 231 7.93 14.35 -7.62
C TRP A 231 8.12 12.87 -7.93
N GLY A 232 9.12 12.22 -7.36
CA GLY A 232 9.35 10.81 -7.59
C GLY A 232 8.34 9.91 -6.88
N VAL A 233 7.79 10.27 -5.72
CA VAL A 233 6.63 9.56 -5.15
C VAL A 233 5.43 9.73 -6.07
N ILE A 234 5.02 10.97 -6.37
CA ILE A 234 3.83 11.27 -7.18
C ILE A 234 3.86 10.51 -8.52
N ILE A 235 4.99 10.59 -9.24
CA ILE A 235 5.12 10.02 -10.59
C ILE A 235 5.14 8.50 -10.56
N VAL A 236 5.80 7.89 -9.57
CA VAL A 236 5.95 6.43 -9.49
C VAL A 236 4.69 5.77 -8.94
N THR A 237 4.01 6.38 -7.97
CA THR A 237 2.79 5.82 -7.37
C THR A 237 1.56 6.05 -8.24
N ALA A 238 1.52 7.07 -9.10
CA ALA A 238 0.41 7.29 -10.02
C ALA A 238 0.03 6.04 -10.82
N PRO A 239 0.94 5.36 -11.56
CA PRO A 239 0.58 4.12 -12.25
C PRO A 239 0.33 2.93 -11.32
N HIS A 240 0.86 2.93 -10.10
CA HIS A 240 0.61 1.88 -9.11
C HIS A 240 -0.85 1.90 -8.62
N GLU A 241 -1.34 3.08 -8.22
CA GLU A 241 -2.68 3.24 -7.69
C GLU A 241 -3.72 3.30 -8.82
N THR A 242 -3.37 3.96 -9.92
CA THR A 242 -4.34 4.35 -10.95
C THR A 242 -4.19 3.51 -12.23
N TYR A 243 -3.86 4.14 -13.37
CA TYR A 243 -3.72 3.50 -14.66
C TYR A 243 -2.44 2.68 -14.73
N GLY A 244 -2.60 1.37 -14.95
CA GLY A 244 -1.54 0.40 -14.80
C GLY A 244 -1.90 -0.56 -13.68
N GLY A 245 -2.07 -0.06 -12.46
CA GLY A 245 -2.22 -0.84 -11.25
C GLY A 245 -3.66 -0.98 -10.73
N HIS A 246 -3.91 -0.50 -9.50
CA HIS A 246 -5.10 -0.89 -8.73
C HIS A 246 -6.44 -0.48 -9.33
N HIS A 247 -6.53 0.66 -10.03
CA HIS A 247 -7.76 1.02 -10.73
C HIS A 247 -8.15 -0.07 -11.75
N ILE A 248 -7.24 -0.36 -12.67
CA ILE A 248 -7.49 -1.32 -13.76
C ILE A 248 -7.66 -2.73 -13.20
N GLN A 249 -6.80 -3.16 -12.28
CA GLN A 249 -6.92 -4.46 -11.63
C GLN A 249 -8.26 -4.62 -10.89
N GLY A 250 -8.74 -3.56 -10.23
CA GLY A 250 -10.04 -3.52 -9.59
C GLY A 250 -11.21 -3.73 -10.56
N LEU A 251 -11.17 -3.11 -11.74
CA LEU A 251 -12.19 -3.28 -12.78
C LEU A 251 -12.23 -4.72 -13.30
N TYR A 252 -11.07 -5.35 -13.56
CA TYR A 252 -11.04 -6.76 -13.93
C TYR A 252 -11.54 -7.67 -12.81
N GLN A 253 -11.16 -7.38 -11.56
CA GLN A 253 -11.58 -8.16 -10.40
C GLN A 253 -13.10 -8.11 -10.18
N MET A 254 -13.71 -6.92 -10.23
CA MET A 254 -15.16 -6.78 -10.01
C MET A 254 -15.99 -7.46 -11.12
N HIS A 255 -15.44 -7.54 -12.34
CA HIS A 255 -16.06 -8.21 -13.48
C HIS A 255 -15.68 -9.70 -13.61
N ASN A 256 -14.85 -10.24 -12.70
CA ASN A 256 -14.50 -11.65 -12.75
C ASN A 256 -15.76 -12.52 -12.54
N PRO A 257 -16.01 -13.54 -13.40
CA PRO A 257 -17.19 -14.39 -13.28
C PRO A 257 -17.17 -15.27 -12.02
N ASN A 258 -15.98 -15.58 -11.50
CA ASN A 258 -15.83 -16.40 -10.31
C ASN A 258 -15.93 -15.54 -9.04
N LYS A 259 -16.93 -15.83 -8.18
CA LYS A 259 -17.18 -15.09 -6.93
C LYS A 259 -16.00 -15.16 -5.95
N LEU A 260 -15.27 -16.28 -5.89
CA LEU A 260 -14.10 -16.40 -5.01
C LEU A 260 -13.00 -15.45 -5.47
N ARG A 261 -12.69 -15.42 -6.77
CA ARG A 261 -11.67 -14.52 -7.33
C ARG A 261 -12.06 -13.05 -7.22
N LYS A 262 -13.35 -12.75 -7.38
CA LYS A 262 -13.91 -11.41 -7.20
C LYS A 262 -13.71 -10.88 -5.77
N ASN A 263 -13.95 -11.73 -4.76
CA ASN A 263 -13.93 -11.33 -3.35
C ASN A 263 -12.60 -11.64 -2.63
N ASN A 264 -11.58 -12.14 -3.35
CA ASN A 264 -10.29 -12.47 -2.76
C ASN A 264 -9.45 -11.20 -2.53
N GLY A 265 -9.00 -11.00 -1.29
CA GLY A 265 -8.17 -9.88 -0.86
C GLY A 265 -6.69 -10.21 -0.69
N ILE A 266 -6.19 -11.33 -1.23
CA ILE A 266 -4.77 -11.69 -1.14
C ILE A 266 -3.90 -10.62 -1.81
N SER A 267 -2.83 -10.20 -1.12
CA SER A 267 -1.95 -9.12 -1.56
C SER A 267 -1.03 -9.53 -2.71
N LEU A 268 -0.69 -10.82 -2.82
CA LEU A 268 0.29 -11.33 -3.79
C LEU A 268 0.01 -10.87 -5.22
N PHE A 269 -1.22 -10.97 -5.71
CA PHE A 269 -1.50 -10.44 -7.04
C PHE A 269 -1.77 -8.94 -7.03
N SER A 270 -2.58 -8.44 -6.10
CA SER A 270 -3.04 -7.05 -6.13
C SER A 270 -1.89 -6.04 -5.94
N GLU A 271 -1.07 -6.22 -4.92
CA GLU A 271 0.12 -5.40 -4.64
C GLU A 271 1.26 -5.72 -5.60
N GLY A 272 1.41 -7.00 -5.95
CA GLY A 272 2.38 -7.44 -6.96
C GLY A 272 2.14 -6.80 -8.33
N TRP A 273 0.87 -6.66 -8.72
CA TRP A 273 0.45 -6.02 -9.97
C TRP A 273 0.72 -4.51 -9.95
N GLY A 274 0.40 -3.81 -8.85
CA GLY A 274 0.75 -2.39 -8.71
C GLY A 274 2.25 -2.16 -8.86
N LEU A 275 3.06 -2.93 -8.14
CA LEU A 275 4.51 -2.84 -8.17
C LEU A 275 5.14 -3.32 -9.50
N TYR A 276 4.50 -4.27 -10.19
CA TYR A 276 4.84 -4.65 -11.56
C TYR A 276 4.64 -3.49 -12.52
N ASN A 277 3.58 -2.69 -12.35
CA ASN A 277 3.33 -1.56 -13.23
C ASN A 277 4.36 -0.43 -13.04
N GLU A 278 4.89 -0.22 -11.84
CA GLU A 278 6.03 0.68 -11.67
C GLU A 278 7.24 0.27 -12.53
N GLN A 279 7.49 -1.04 -12.65
CA GLN A 279 8.55 -1.60 -13.48
C GLN A 279 8.20 -1.53 -14.98
N LEU A 280 6.95 -1.81 -15.35
CA LEU A 280 6.47 -1.67 -16.74
C LEU A 280 6.62 -0.23 -17.24
N MET A 281 6.30 0.76 -16.40
CA MET A 281 6.43 2.18 -16.73
C MET A 281 7.90 2.59 -16.91
N LEU A 282 8.83 2.00 -16.15
CA LEU A 282 10.27 2.14 -16.39
C LEU A 282 10.66 1.61 -17.78
N GLU A 283 10.27 0.37 -18.08
CA GLU A 283 10.63 -0.36 -19.30
C GLU A 283 10.08 0.29 -20.57
N THR A 284 8.94 0.96 -20.45
CA THR A 284 8.22 1.55 -21.59
C THR A 284 8.48 3.04 -21.77
N GLY A 285 9.35 3.64 -20.93
CA GLY A 285 9.83 5.02 -21.09
C GLY A 285 8.90 6.10 -20.53
N PHE A 286 8.13 5.80 -19.49
CA PHE A 286 7.23 6.76 -18.85
C PHE A 286 7.98 7.81 -18.00
N TYR A 287 9.00 7.39 -17.25
CA TYR A 287 9.67 8.26 -16.29
C TYR A 287 10.50 9.35 -16.99
N PRO A 288 10.31 10.64 -16.62
CA PRO A 288 10.82 11.77 -17.40
C PRO A 288 12.34 11.93 -17.33
N ASN A 289 12.99 11.44 -16.27
CA ASN A 289 14.43 11.60 -16.08
C ASN A 289 15.01 10.51 -15.15
N LYS A 290 16.35 10.49 -15.04
CA LYS A 290 17.07 9.52 -14.20
C LYS A 290 16.82 9.70 -12.70
N LYS A 291 16.52 10.91 -12.21
CA LYS A 291 16.19 11.16 -10.79
C LYS A 291 14.92 10.41 -10.39
N ILE A 292 13.87 10.48 -11.21
CA ILE A 292 12.63 9.71 -10.98
C ILE A 292 12.89 8.21 -11.03
N LYS A 293 13.75 7.74 -11.94
CA LYS A 293 14.15 6.32 -11.97
C LYS A 293 14.90 5.91 -10.70
N LEU A 294 15.76 6.76 -10.17
CA LEU A 294 16.45 6.50 -8.89
C LEU A 294 15.45 6.47 -7.72
N ARG A 295 14.48 7.39 -7.68
CA ARG A 295 13.42 7.37 -6.68
C ARG A 295 12.55 6.11 -6.78
N GLN A 296 12.23 5.67 -8.00
CA GLN A 296 11.54 4.39 -8.24
C GLN A 296 12.33 3.20 -7.69
N LEU A 297 13.66 3.18 -7.85
CA LEU A 297 14.51 2.15 -7.26
C LEU A 297 14.57 2.23 -5.72
N GLN A 298 14.50 3.42 -5.12
CA GLN A 298 14.37 3.54 -3.66
C GLN A 298 13.02 3.00 -3.18
N LEU A 299 11.93 3.30 -3.90
CA LEU A 299 10.60 2.76 -3.61
C LEU A 299 10.55 1.23 -3.81
N ARG A 300 11.30 0.69 -4.78
CA ARG A 300 11.57 -0.74 -4.94
C ARG A 300 12.30 -1.30 -3.71
N LEU A 301 13.39 -0.66 -3.29
CA LEU A 301 14.21 -1.06 -2.14
C LEU A 301 13.37 -1.18 -0.86
N TRP A 302 12.43 -0.26 -0.66
CA TRP A 302 11.44 -0.38 0.41
C TRP A 302 10.62 -1.67 0.30
N ARG A 303 10.07 -2.00 -0.88
CA ARG A 303 9.31 -3.24 -1.10
C ARG A 303 10.19 -4.50 -0.93
N ASN A 304 11.49 -4.41 -1.17
CA ASN A 304 12.45 -5.44 -0.80
C ASN A 304 12.60 -5.57 0.73
N ALA A 305 12.73 -4.44 1.45
CA ALA A 305 12.77 -4.42 2.91
C ALA A 305 11.54 -5.06 3.53
N ARG A 306 10.36 -4.88 2.91
CA ARG A 306 9.11 -5.54 3.32
C ARG A 306 9.22 -7.06 3.39
N VAL A 307 9.96 -7.68 2.47
CA VAL A 307 10.20 -9.12 2.51
C VAL A 307 11.07 -9.49 3.71
N ILE A 308 12.16 -8.73 3.91
CA ILE A 308 13.14 -8.96 4.98
C ILE A 308 12.49 -8.81 6.36
N TYR A 309 11.85 -7.67 6.63
CA TYR A 309 11.32 -7.43 7.97
C TYR A 309 10.10 -8.30 8.27
N ASP A 310 9.28 -8.68 7.29
CA ASP A 310 8.07 -9.48 7.54
C ASP A 310 8.46 -10.90 7.96
N VAL A 311 9.29 -11.58 7.16
CA VAL A 311 9.80 -12.90 7.54
C VAL A 311 10.71 -12.81 8.76
N GLY A 312 11.50 -11.75 8.90
CA GLY A 312 12.42 -11.56 10.02
C GLY A 312 11.71 -11.46 11.36
N MET A 313 10.74 -10.56 11.45
CA MET A 313 9.93 -10.34 12.66
C MET A 313 9.11 -11.58 13.03
N HIS A 314 8.48 -12.21 12.04
CA HIS A 314 7.56 -13.33 12.28
C HIS A 314 8.23 -14.70 12.41
N SER A 315 9.54 -14.81 12.11
CA SER A 315 10.35 -16.00 12.36
C SER A 315 11.37 -15.84 13.48
N GLY A 316 11.49 -14.64 14.07
CA GLY A 316 12.39 -14.34 15.19
C GLY A 316 13.84 -14.05 14.78
N LYS A 317 14.10 -13.74 13.51
CA LYS A 317 15.43 -13.36 13.00
C LYS A 317 15.76 -11.87 13.20
N LEU A 318 14.74 -11.05 13.44
CA LEU A 318 14.86 -9.60 13.45
C LEU A 318 13.89 -9.02 14.48
N SER A 319 14.41 -8.17 15.36
CA SER A 319 13.63 -7.45 16.36
C SER A 319 12.89 -6.27 15.74
N TYR A 320 11.90 -5.76 16.47
CA TYR A 320 11.12 -4.58 16.06
C TYR A 320 12.00 -3.35 15.78
N GLU A 321 12.98 -3.05 16.63
CA GLU A 321 13.88 -1.90 16.45
C GLU A 321 14.90 -2.11 15.32
N GLU A 322 15.34 -3.35 15.08
CA GLU A 322 16.16 -3.66 13.91
C GLU A 322 15.36 -3.47 12.61
N ALA A 323 14.05 -3.75 12.60
CA ALA A 323 13.16 -3.49 11.47
C ALA A 323 13.05 -1.99 11.16
N ILE A 324 12.87 -1.18 12.20
CA ILE A 324 12.85 0.28 12.08
C ILE A 324 14.20 0.77 11.57
N SER A 325 15.30 0.29 12.15
CA SER A 325 16.66 0.69 11.77
C SER A 325 16.98 0.35 10.31
N LEU A 326 16.52 -0.81 9.81
CA LEU A 326 16.63 -1.15 8.39
C LEU A 326 15.96 -0.09 7.50
N MET A 327 14.74 0.32 7.87
CA MET A 327 13.98 1.32 7.13
C MET A 327 14.59 2.72 7.20
N THR A 328 15.09 3.15 8.37
CA THR A 328 15.71 4.47 8.52
C THR A 328 17.09 4.55 7.88
N ASP A 329 17.94 3.56 8.16
CA ASP A 329 19.37 3.65 7.89
C ASP A 329 19.72 3.22 6.46
N LYS A 330 18.96 2.28 5.91
CA LYS A 330 19.23 1.71 4.58
C LYS A 330 18.25 2.16 3.52
N VAL A 331 16.96 2.32 3.85
CA VAL A 331 15.94 2.75 2.87
C VAL A 331 15.82 4.27 2.82
N GLY A 332 16.05 4.97 3.93
CA GLY A 332 16.01 6.43 4.02
C GLY A 332 14.64 6.99 4.40
N PHE A 333 13.87 6.23 5.18
CA PHE A 333 12.60 6.68 5.74
C PHE A 333 12.83 7.51 7.01
N LEU A 334 11.91 8.42 7.30
CA LEU A 334 11.84 9.07 8.61
C LEU A 334 11.46 8.01 9.66
N ARG A 335 11.99 8.12 10.88
CA ARG A 335 11.76 7.11 11.93
C ARG A 335 10.29 6.89 12.23
N TRP A 336 9.47 7.93 12.29
CA TRP A 336 8.03 7.79 12.54
C TRP A 336 7.32 7.07 11.39
N ALA A 337 7.70 7.33 10.14
CA ALA A 337 7.13 6.64 8.97
C ALA A 337 7.55 5.17 8.94
N ALA A 338 8.81 4.88 9.29
CA ALA A 338 9.28 3.52 9.48
C ALA A 338 8.52 2.79 10.59
N GLN A 339 8.27 3.44 11.73
CA GLN A 339 7.48 2.86 12.82
C GLN A 339 6.07 2.46 12.37
N LEU A 340 5.36 3.34 11.64
CA LEU A 340 4.02 3.03 11.11
C LEU A 340 4.02 1.83 10.15
N GLU A 341 5.04 1.71 9.32
CA GLU A 341 5.23 0.56 8.41
C GLU A 341 5.44 -0.74 9.19
N ILE A 342 6.31 -0.73 10.19
CA ILE A 342 6.62 -1.89 11.01
C ILE A 342 5.41 -2.28 11.89
N ASP A 343 4.69 -1.31 12.44
CA ASP A 343 3.42 -1.55 13.16
C ASP A 343 2.40 -2.26 12.27
N SER A 344 2.20 -1.76 11.05
CA SER A 344 1.27 -2.37 10.11
C SER A 344 1.69 -3.80 9.74
N SER A 345 2.98 -4.04 9.51
CA SER A 345 3.49 -5.38 9.18
C SER A 345 3.44 -6.36 10.35
N SER A 346 3.70 -5.89 11.57
CA SER A 346 3.64 -6.74 12.76
C SER A 346 2.24 -7.32 12.97
N SER A 347 1.19 -6.57 12.63
CA SER A 347 -0.22 -7.00 12.74
C SER A 347 -0.74 -7.79 11.53
N ARG A 348 0.01 -7.87 10.42
CA ARG A 348 -0.44 -8.46 9.15
C ARG A 348 0.64 -9.37 8.51
N PRO A 349 1.03 -10.47 9.19
CA PRO A 349 2.06 -11.37 8.70
C PRO A 349 1.80 -11.81 7.26
N GLY A 350 2.79 -11.65 6.38
CA GLY A 350 2.72 -12.09 5.00
C GLY A 350 1.89 -11.20 4.06
N TYR A 351 1.26 -10.13 4.54
CA TYR A 351 0.60 -9.18 3.64
C TYR A 351 1.63 -8.44 2.78
N PHE A 352 2.67 -7.91 3.42
CA PHE A 352 3.61 -6.97 2.80
C PHE A 352 4.66 -7.64 1.90
N ILE A 353 4.90 -8.95 2.05
CA ILE A 353 5.70 -9.71 1.08
C ILE A 353 5.00 -9.76 -0.29
N GLY A 354 3.67 -9.58 -0.32
CA GLY A 354 2.83 -9.61 -1.52
C GLY A 354 3.26 -8.64 -2.61
N TYR A 355 3.85 -7.50 -2.22
CA TYR A 355 4.39 -6.50 -3.14
C TYR A 355 5.52 -7.08 -4.01
N PHE A 356 6.66 -7.40 -3.39
CA PHE A 356 7.86 -7.77 -4.13
C PHE A 356 7.81 -9.22 -4.64
N ILE A 357 7.27 -10.15 -3.86
CA ILE A 357 7.07 -11.53 -4.29
C ILE A 357 6.06 -11.59 -5.44
N GLY A 358 4.93 -10.87 -5.28
CA GLY A 358 3.90 -10.77 -6.30
C GLY A 358 4.43 -10.27 -7.64
N MET A 359 5.16 -9.15 -7.64
CA MET A 359 5.80 -8.67 -8.86
C MET A 359 6.75 -9.72 -9.45
N THR A 360 7.60 -10.32 -8.62
CA THR A 360 8.59 -11.30 -9.08
C THR A 360 7.92 -12.48 -9.80
N GLU A 361 6.81 -12.98 -9.26
CA GLU A 361 6.04 -14.06 -9.90
C GLU A 361 5.35 -13.58 -11.20
N ILE A 362 4.82 -12.35 -11.24
CA ILE A 362 4.26 -11.77 -12.47
C ILE A 362 5.33 -11.64 -13.57
N LEU A 363 6.54 -11.18 -13.22
CA LEU A 363 7.66 -11.10 -14.16
C LEU A 363 8.07 -12.49 -14.67
N LYS A 364 8.13 -13.51 -13.81
CA LYS A 364 8.38 -14.89 -14.24
C LYS A 364 7.31 -15.39 -15.20
N MET A 365 6.03 -15.19 -14.88
CA MET A 365 4.91 -15.54 -15.76
C MET A 365 5.00 -14.80 -17.11
N ARG A 366 5.37 -13.51 -17.10
CA ARG A 366 5.56 -12.72 -18.33
C ARG A 366 6.67 -13.30 -19.20
N GLU A 367 7.82 -13.63 -18.62
CA GLU A 367 8.95 -14.19 -19.37
C GLU A 367 8.64 -15.59 -19.91
N GLU A 368 7.92 -16.42 -19.16
CA GLU A 368 7.46 -17.72 -19.65
C GLU A 368 6.44 -17.59 -20.78
N PHE A 369 5.46 -16.69 -20.62
CA PHE A 369 4.48 -16.40 -21.67
C PHE A 369 5.14 -15.88 -22.95
N LYS A 370 6.11 -14.97 -22.80
CA LYS A 370 6.92 -14.46 -23.92
C LYS A 370 7.67 -15.56 -24.64
N LYS A 371 8.29 -16.49 -23.91
CA LYS A 371 8.99 -17.65 -24.51
C LYS A 371 8.04 -18.57 -25.28
N LEU A 372 6.84 -18.82 -24.74
CA LEU A 372 5.84 -19.67 -25.38
C LEU A 372 5.28 -19.04 -26.67
N MET A 373 5.04 -17.72 -26.66
CA MET A 373 4.48 -17.02 -27.81
C MET A 373 5.52 -16.70 -28.90
N GLY A 374 6.81 -16.61 -28.55
CA GLY A 374 7.89 -16.35 -29.49
C GLY A 374 7.69 -15.02 -30.23
N GLU A 375 7.72 -15.06 -31.56
CA GLU A 375 7.50 -13.89 -32.43
C GLU A 375 6.08 -13.31 -32.32
N ASN A 376 5.11 -14.10 -31.84
CA ASN A 376 3.73 -13.67 -31.65
C ASN A 376 3.47 -13.07 -30.26
N TYR A 377 4.53 -12.81 -29.48
CA TYR A 377 4.37 -12.22 -28.16
C TYR A 377 3.80 -10.80 -28.24
N ASP A 378 2.64 -10.62 -27.60
CA ASP A 378 2.06 -9.31 -27.31
C ASP A 378 1.91 -9.16 -25.78
N ILE A 379 2.48 -8.08 -25.25
CA ILE A 379 2.39 -7.75 -23.83
C ILE A 379 0.94 -7.42 -23.41
N SER A 380 0.15 -6.86 -24.32
CA SER A 380 -1.26 -6.55 -24.08
C SER A 380 -2.08 -7.82 -23.85
N ASP A 381 -1.86 -8.85 -24.67
CA ASP A 381 -2.50 -10.16 -24.54
C ASP A 381 -2.12 -10.84 -23.21
N PHE A 382 -0.83 -10.79 -22.84
CA PHE A 382 -0.37 -11.29 -21.54
C PHE A 382 -1.11 -10.59 -20.37
N HIS A 383 -1.16 -9.26 -20.38
CA HIS A 383 -1.82 -8.51 -19.31
C HIS A 383 -3.32 -8.80 -19.23
N GLU A 384 -4.01 -8.84 -20.38
CA GLU A 384 -5.45 -9.11 -20.40
C GLU A 384 -5.75 -10.51 -19.86
N LYS A 385 -5.01 -11.52 -20.30
CA LYS A 385 -5.17 -12.91 -19.81
C LYS A 385 -4.93 -13.00 -18.31
N LEU A 386 -3.83 -12.42 -17.81
CA LEU A 386 -3.51 -12.46 -16.39
C LEU A 386 -4.55 -11.71 -15.53
N LEU A 387 -5.01 -10.55 -15.97
CA LEU A 387 -6.05 -9.78 -15.27
C LEU A 387 -7.40 -10.53 -15.26
N LYS A 388 -7.75 -11.24 -16.34
CA LYS A 388 -8.94 -12.10 -16.41
C LYS A 388 -8.84 -13.34 -15.52
N VAL A 389 -7.64 -13.88 -15.31
CA VAL A 389 -7.42 -14.95 -14.30
C VAL A 389 -7.89 -14.44 -12.94
N GLY A 390 -7.43 -13.26 -12.50
CA GLY A 390 -7.88 -12.60 -11.27
C GLY A 390 -7.13 -13.06 -10.02
N ASN A 391 -7.58 -12.59 -8.86
CA ASN A 391 -6.80 -12.65 -7.62
C ASN A 391 -6.78 -14.05 -6.97
N MET A 392 -5.59 -14.67 -6.91
CA MET A 392 -5.32 -15.97 -6.27
C MET A 392 -3.81 -16.15 -6.04
N PRO A 393 -3.35 -17.19 -5.32
CA PRO A 393 -1.93 -17.50 -5.19
C PRO A 393 -1.21 -17.62 -6.54
N PRO A 394 0.04 -17.12 -6.68
CA PRO A 394 0.73 -17.06 -7.97
C PRO A 394 0.88 -18.40 -8.70
N SER A 395 1.07 -19.51 -7.97
CA SER A 395 1.15 -20.85 -8.56
C SER A 395 -0.14 -21.26 -9.29
N LEU A 396 -1.31 -20.93 -8.72
CA LEU A 396 -2.60 -21.19 -9.34
C LEU A 396 -2.91 -20.18 -10.45
N MET A 397 -2.45 -18.93 -10.31
CA MET A 397 -2.54 -17.95 -11.40
C MET A 397 -1.78 -18.44 -12.64
N LYS A 398 -0.56 -18.90 -12.43
CA LYS A 398 0.31 -19.46 -13.46
C LYS A 398 -0.35 -20.65 -14.14
N GLU A 399 -0.87 -21.60 -13.37
CA GLU A 399 -1.62 -22.74 -13.91
C GLU A 399 -2.82 -22.28 -14.76
N SER A 400 -3.62 -21.32 -14.27
CA SER A 400 -4.77 -20.80 -15.01
C SER A 400 -4.41 -19.93 -16.22
N LEU A 401 -3.19 -19.41 -16.31
CA LEU A 401 -2.72 -18.61 -17.43
C LEU A 401 -2.25 -19.48 -18.61
N PHE A 402 -1.68 -20.65 -18.30
CA PHE A 402 -1.05 -21.54 -19.28
C PHE A 402 -1.88 -22.77 -19.65
N ASN A 403 -2.98 -23.02 -18.94
CA ASN A 403 -4.03 -23.96 -19.32
C ASN A 403 -5.13 -23.25 -20.11
#